data_AF-A0A060C4Z2-F1
#
_entry.id   AF-A0A060C4Z2-F1
#
_cell.length_a   1.000
_cell.length_b   1.000
_cell.length_c   1.000
_cell.angle_alpha   90.00
_cell.angle_beta   90.00
_cell.angle_gamma   90.00
#
_symmetry.space_group_name_H-M   'P 1'
#
loop_
_entity.id
_entity.type
_entity.pdbx_description
1 polymer ?
#
loop_
_entity_poly.entity_id
_entity_poly.type
_entity_poly.pdbx_seq_one_letter_code
_entity_poly.pdbx_strand_id
1 'polypeptide(L)'
;MTFNEINNQRNWRAPLFGYCCSGVVYTEHENPEETMYQVLHHQFVASALAVKAARRINPEMKVGCMLAMVALYPFSCNPEDVMFAQESMRER
;
A
#
# COMPACT_ATOMS: atom_id res chain seq x y z
N MET A 1 -7.95 -1.25 -7.02
CA MET A 1 -6.56 -1.44 -6.52
C MET A 1 -6.00 -2.62 -7.31
N THR A 2 -4.77 -2.54 -7.87
CA THR A 2 -4.25 -3.46 -8.93
C THR A 2 -2.78 -3.83 -8.79
N PHE A 3 -1.97 -2.96 -8.19
CA PHE A 3 -0.51 -3.08 -8.17
C PHE A 3 -0.05 -4.13 -7.16
N ASN A 4 0.96 -4.92 -7.53
CA ASN A 4 1.55 -5.93 -6.65
C ASN A 4 2.07 -5.28 -5.36
N GLU A 5 1.69 -5.84 -4.21
CA GLU A 5 2.15 -5.46 -2.88
C GLU A 5 2.25 -3.94 -2.68
N ILE A 6 1.20 -3.23 -3.09
CA ILE A 6 1.19 -1.76 -3.10
C ILE A 6 1.51 -1.14 -1.74
N ASN A 7 1.23 -1.87 -0.64
CA ASN A 7 1.50 -1.44 0.72
C ASN A 7 2.94 -1.65 1.18
N ASN A 8 3.81 -2.37 0.47
CA ASN A 8 5.22 -2.51 0.86
C ASN A 8 5.91 -1.14 1.02
N GLN A 9 5.56 -0.21 0.14
CA GLN A 9 6.11 1.15 0.13
C GLN A 9 5.65 2.01 1.32
N ARG A 10 4.68 1.53 2.13
CA ARG A 10 4.28 2.18 3.39
C ARG A 10 5.44 2.27 4.36
N ASN A 11 6.34 1.27 4.33
CA ASN A 11 7.65 1.36 4.95
C ASN A 11 8.60 2.17 4.05
N TRP A 12 8.34 3.47 3.95
CA TRP A 12 9.06 4.40 3.09
C TRP A 12 10.55 4.59 3.45
N ARG A 13 10.96 4.15 4.65
CA ARG A 13 12.35 4.15 5.11
C ARG A 13 13.17 3.00 4.53
N ALA A 14 12.52 1.94 4.04
CA ALA A 14 13.21 0.80 3.47
C ALA A 14 13.86 1.18 2.13
N PRO A 15 15.09 0.71 1.84
CA PRO A 15 15.84 1.15 0.67
C PRO A 15 15.20 0.77 -0.67
N LEU A 16 14.45 -0.33 -0.72
CA LEU A 16 13.98 -0.90 -1.98
C LEU A 16 12.47 -0.85 -2.19
N PHE A 17 11.65 -0.68 -1.13
CA PHE A 17 10.19 -0.79 -1.31
C PHE A 17 9.61 0.35 -2.14
N GLY A 18 9.96 1.61 -1.85
CA GLY A 18 9.53 2.73 -2.70
C GLY A 18 10.04 2.60 -4.13
N TYR A 19 11.31 2.19 -4.30
CA TYR A 19 11.94 2.04 -5.62
C TYR A 19 11.28 0.94 -6.45
N CYS A 20 11.09 -0.26 -5.91
CA CYS A 20 10.48 -1.37 -6.63
C CYS A 20 8.96 -1.19 -6.83
N CYS A 21 8.25 -0.60 -5.87
CA CYS A 21 6.80 -0.38 -6.01
C CYS A 21 6.46 0.77 -6.96
N SER A 22 7.27 1.82 -6.96
CA SER A 22 6.87 3.12 -7.54
C SER A 22 7.99 3.89 -8.23
N GLY A 23 9.22 3.39 -8.22
CA GLY A 23 10.38 4.09 -8.77
C GLY A 23 10.82 5.30 -7.93
N VAL A 24 10.45 5.37 -6.65
CA VAL A 24 10.72 6.53 -5.78
C VAL A 24 11.51 6.11 -4.55
N VAL A 25 12.66 6.74 -4.31
CA VAL A 25 13.38 6.64 -3.04
C VAL A 25 12.90 7.78 -2.13
N TYR A 26 11.99 7.47 -1.21
CA TYR A 26 11.30 8.51 -0.43
C TYR A 26 12.21 9.31 0.49
N THR A 27 13.27 8.68 1.02
CA THR A 27 14.26 9.36 1.88
C THR A 27 15.10 10.41 1.14
N GLU A 28 15.01 10.49 -0.19
CA GLU A 28 15.66 11.52 -1.01
C GLU A 28 14.76 12.75 -1.24
N HIS A 29 13.57 12.80 -0.64
CA HIS A 29 12.63 13.91 -0.74
C HIS A 29 12.52 14.66 0.60
N GLU A 30 12.21 15.95 0.57
CA GLU A 30 12.10 16.80 1.78
C GLU A 30 11.05 16.30 2.77
N ASN A 31 9.88 15.88 2.24
CA ASN A 31 8.79 15.28 3.01
C ASN A 31 8.52 13.84 2.52
N PRO A 32 9.25 12.82 3.03
CA PRO A 32 9.15 11.44 2.54
C PRO A 32 7.75 10.85 2.61
N GLU A 33 7.07 11.05 3.75
CA GLU A 33 5.73 10.47 3.99
C GLU A 33 4.64 11.16 3.18
N GLU A 34 4.72 12.49 3.01
CA GLU A 34 3.84 13.23 2.10
C GLU A 34 4.02 12.76 0.66
N THR A 35 5.27 12.61 0.21
CA THR A 35 5.60 12.10 -1.13
C THR A 35 5.05 10.69 -1.32
N MET A 36 5.20 9.82 -0.33
CA MET A 36 4.64 8.48 -0.33
C MET A 36 3.11 8.50 -0.47
N TYR A 37 2.39 9.33 0.28
CA TYR A 37 0.93 9.45 0.15
C TYR A 37 0.52 10.00 -1.22
N GLN A 38 1.27 10.94 -1.80
CA GLN A 38 1.01 11.45 -3.14
C GLN A 38 1.17 10.36 -4.21
N VAL A 39 2.22 9.54 -4.11
CA VAL A 39 2.44 8.40 -4.99
C VAL A 39 1.33 7.35 -4.84
N LEU A 40 0.95 7.01 -3.61
CA LEU A 40 -0.16 6.09 -3.34
C LEU A 40 -1.47 6.61 -3.93
N HIS A 41 -1.76 7.90 -3.81
CA HIS A 41 -2.95 8.51 -4.40
C HIS A 41 -2.97 8.32 -5.93
N HIS A 42 -1.86 8.63 -6.62
CA HIS A 42 -1.74 8.40 -8.05
C HIS A 42 -1.96 6.93 -8.43
N GLN A 43 -1.40 5.99 -7.67
CA GLN A 43 -1.58 4.56 -7.91
C GLN A 43 -3.03 4.10 -7.68
N PHE A 44 -3.72 4.62 -6.65
CA PHE A 44 -5.14 4.32 -6.44
C PHE A 44 -6.02 4.83 -7.59
N VAL A 45 -5.77 6.05 -8.06
CA VAL A 45 -6.47 6.62 -9.22
C VAL A 45 -6.19 5.80 -10.49
N ALA A 46 -4.92 5.52 -10.79
CA ALA A 46 -4.52 4.72 -11.94
C ALA A 46 -5.18 3.33 -11.90
N SER A 47 -5.25 2.72 -10.72
CA SER A 47 -5.92 1.44 -10.53
C SER A 47 -7.41 1.50 -10.84
N ALA A 48 -8.12 2.52 -10.32
CA ALA A 48 -9.54 2.71 -10.60
C ALA A 48 -9.82 2.93 -12.09
N LEU A 49 -8.95 3.68 -12.78
CA LEU A 49 -9.02 3.88 -14.22
C LEU A 49 -8.82 2.57 -14.99
N ALA A 50 -7.85 1.75 -14.60
CA ALA A 50 -7.60 0.43 -15.21
C ALA A 50 -8.80 -0.52 -15.03
N VAL A 51 -9.40 -0.58 -13.84
CA VAL A 51 -10.62 -1.37 -13.58
C VAL A 51 -11.77 -0.91 -14.47
N LYS A 52 -11.99 0.41 -14.61
CA LYS A 52 -13.03 0.96 -15.50
C LYS A 52 -12.77 0.60 -16.96
N ALA A 53 -11.53 0.72 -17.42
CA ALA A 53 -11.15 0.38 -18.78
C ALA A 53 -11.36 -1.11 -19.08
N ALA A 54 -10.92 -2.00 -18.18
CA ALA A 54 -11.10 -3.44 -18.33
C ALA A 54 -12.59 -3.81 -18.42
N ARG A 55 -13.44 -3.27 -17.53
CA ARG A 55 -14.89 -3.51 -17.56
C ARG A 55 -15.54 -3.07 -18.87
N ARG A 56 -15.05 -1.98 -19.48
CA ARG A 56 -15.53 -1.49 -20.79
C ARG A 56 -15.07 -2.40 -21.94
N ILE A 57 -13.87 -2.96 -21.86
CA ILE A 57 -13.31 -3.84 -22.90
C ILE A 57 -13.98 -5.21 -22.88
N ASN A 58 -14.07 -5.83 -21.71
CA ASN A 58 -14.75 -7.10 -21.52
C ASN A 58 -15.23 -7.21 -20.06
N PRO A 59 -16.55 -7.19 -19.81
CA PRO A 59 -17.11 -7.24 -18.45
C PRO A 59 -16.87 -8.56 -17.73
N GLU A 60 -16.51 -9.64 -18.44
CA GLU A 60 -16.17 -10.94 -17.83
C GLU A 60 -14.80 -10.95 -17.16
N MET A 61 -13.90 -10.01 -17.51
CA MET A 61 -12.58 -9.90 -16.90
C MET A 61 -12.69 -9.51 -15.43
N LYS A 62 -11.94 -10.21 -14.58
CA LYS A 62 -11.85 -9.92 -13.15
C LYS A 62 -10.55 -9.17 -12.85
N VAL A 63 -10.67 -7.94 -12.38
CA VAL A 63 -9.53 -7.10 -11.97
C VAL A 63 -9.54 -6.94 -10.45
N GLY A 64 -8.64 -7.65 -9.78
CA GLY A 64 -8.47 -7.62 -8.34
C GLY A 64 -7.33 -6.71 -7.88
N CYS A 65 -7.19 -6.59 -6.55
CA CYS A 65 -6.06 -5.96 -5.90
C CYS A 65 -5.07 -6.97 -5.36
N MET A 66 -3.90 -6.48 -4.94
CA MET A 66 -2.87 -7.29 -4.33
C MET A 66 -2.31 -6.55 -3.11
N LEU A 67 -2.31 -7.20 -1.95
CA LEU A 67 -1.84 -6.69 -0.67
C LEU A 67 -0.80 -7.65 -0.09
N ALA A 68 0.34 -7.12 0.36
CA ALA A 68 1.29 -7.86 1.19
C ALA A 68 0.75 -7.95 2.62
N MET A 69 0.02 -9.04 2.92
CA MET A 69 -0.61 -9.24 4.22
C MET A 69 0.38 -9.89 5.21
N VAL A 70 0.95 -9.07 6.09
CA VAL A 70 1.75 -9.55 7.23
C VAL A 70 0.98 -9.23 8.51
N ALA A 71 0.32 -10.23 9.07
CA ALA A 71 -0.48 -10.07 10.27
C ALA A 71 0.40 -9.69 11.47
N LEU A 72 -0.01 -8.65 12.20
CA LEU A 72 0.62 -8.22 13.44
C LEU A 72 -0.22 -8.75 14.60
N TYR A 73 0.34 -9.73 15.32
CA TYR A 73 -0.31 -10.29 16.50
C TYR A 73 0.00 -9.44 17.73
N PRO A 74 -0.96 -9.24 18.65
CA PRO A 74 -0.65 -8.68 19.94
C PRO A 74 0.26 -9.64 20.71
N PHE A 75 1.26 -9.08 21.40
CA PHE A 75 2.22 -9.91 22.14
C PHE A 75 1.56 -10.66 23.30
N SER A 76 0.65 -10.01 24.01
CA SER A 76 -0.15 -10.60 25.09
C SER A 76 -1.61 -10.11 25.03
N CYS A 77 -2.43 -10.52 26.00
CA CYS A 77 -3.78 -9.99 26.17
C CYS A 77 -3.85 -8.61 26.87
N ASN A 78 -2.71 -7.99 27.18
CA ASN A 78 -2.66 -6.61 27.67
C ASN A 78 -3.41 -5.70 26.68
N PRO A 79 -4.41 -4.89 27.13
CA PRO A 79 -5.13 -3.98 26.25
C PRO A 79 -4.24 -3.08 25.39
N GLU A 80 -3.07 -2.68 25.89
CA GLU A 80 -2.10 -1.89 25.13
C GLU A 80 -1.51 -2.67 23.95
N ASP A 81 -1.15 -3.94 24.15
CA ASP A 81 -0.63 -4.82 23.08
C ASP A 81 -1.71 -5.06 22.01
N VAL A 82 -2.95 -5.26 22.44
CA VAL A 82 -4.11 -5.46 21.55
C VAL A 82 -4.36 -4.22 20.70
N MET A 83 -4.37 -3.04 21.33
CA MET A 83 -4.62 -1.79 20.61
C MET A 83 -3.46 -1.44 19.67
N PHE A 84 -2.20 -1.63 20.12
CA PHE A 84 -1.03 -1.39 19.30
C PHE A 84 -1.02 -2.27 18.05
N ALA A 85 -1.34 -3.56 18.17
CA ALA A 85 -1.46 -4.45 17.01
C ALA A 85 -2.58 -3.98 16.05
N GLN A 86 -3.73 -3.56 16.60
CA GLN A 86 -4.85 -3.06 15.81
C GLN A 86 -4.49 -1.80 15.00
N GLU A 87 -3.82 -0.82 15.63
CA GLU A 87 -3.39 0.42 14.96
C GLU A 87 -2.28 0.15 13.95
N SER A 88 -1.27 -0.64 14.33
CA SER A 88 -0.16 -1.00 13.44
C SER A 88 -0.64 -1.72 12.18
N MET A 89 -1.72 -2.50 12.26
CA MET A 89 -2.36 -3.13 11.09
C MET A 89 -2.94 -2.11 10.10
N ARG A 90 -3.28 -0.89 10.53
CA ARG A 90 -3.74 0.20 9.63
C ARG A 90 -2.58 0.90 8.94
N GLU A 91 -1.39 0.82 9.53
CA GLU A 91 -0.15 1.41 9.03
C GLU A 91 0.69 0.41 8.22
N ARG A 92 0.12 -0.76 7.88
CA ARG A 92 0.81 -1.85 7.17
C ARG A 92 0.53 -1.89 5.68
#